data_AF-A0A2N3D3Q0-F1
#
_entry.id   AF-A0A2N3D3Q0-F1
#
_cell.length_a   1.000
_cell.length_b   1.000
_cell.length_c   1.000
_cell.angle_alpha   90.00
_cell.angle_beta   90.00
_cell.angle_gamma   90.00
#
_symmetry.space_group_name_H-M   'P 1'
#
loop_
_entity.id
_entity.type
_entity.pdbx_description
1 polymer ?
#
loop_
_entity_poly.entity_id
_entity_poly.type
_entity_poly.pdbx_seq_one_letter_code
_entity_poly.pdbx_strand_id
1 'polypeptide(L)' 'MDPFIGEIRLFSGNYVPEGWEGCNGQLLAINDYQALFSLIGVTFGGNGTTNFAVPDLRARLVVGQASTAPPGMTQS' A
#
# COMPACT_ATOMS: atom_id res chain seq x y z
N MET A 1 -1.24 16.81 14.48
CA MET A 1 -0.52 15.53 14.38
C MET A 1 -0.33 15.30 12.90
N ASP A 2 0.86 15.62 12.40
CA ASP A 2 1.19 15.65 10.98
C ASP A 2 1.29 14.20 10.45
N PRO A 3 0.64 13.88 9.32
CA PRO A 3 0.70 12.53 8.76
C PRO A 3 2.11 12.21 8.25
N PHE A 4 2.57 10.97 8.47
CA PHE A 4 3.82 10.51 7.89
C PHE A 4 3.62 10.12 6.43
N ILE A 5 4.55 10.53 5.57
CA ILE A 5 4.57 10.06 4.18
C ILE A 5 4.78 8.54 4.19
N GLY A 6 3.88 7.80 3.55
CA GLY A 6 3.87 6.33 3.52
C GLY A 6 2.97 5.64 4.54
N GLU A 7 2.25 6.41 5.36
CA GLU A 7 1.26 5.85 6.27
C GLU A 7 0.08 5.24 5.47
N ILE A 8 -0.18 3.94 5.66
CA ILE A 8 -1.36 3.28 5.09
C ILE A 8 -2.46 3.32 6.15
N ARG A 9 -3.50 4.16 5.93
CA ARG A 9 -4.68 4.22 6.78
C ARG A 9 -5.88 3.54 6.12
N LEU A 10 -6.54 2.66 6.87
CA LEU A 10 -7.86 2.14 6.52
C LEU A 10 -8.87 3.28 6.63
N PHE A 11 -9.41 3.71 5.50
CA PHE A 11 -10.44 4.73 5.42
C PHE A 11 -11.78 4.11 5.02
N SER A 12 -12.82 4.28 5.83
CA SER A 12 -14.16 3.71 5.56
C SER A 12 -15.09 4.69 4.83
N GLY A 13 -14.59 5.83 4.36
CA GLY A 13 -15.38 6.79 3.59
C GLY A 13 -15.33 6.51 2.09
N ASN A 14 -16.39 6.89 1.37
CA ASN A 14 -16.51 6.74 -0.08
C ASN A 14 -15.73 7.79 -0.89
N TYR A 15 -14.89 8.61 -0.26
CA TYR A 15 -14.11 9.66 -0.91
C TYR A 15 -12.66 9.61 -0.44
N VAL A 16 -11.72 10.01 -1.27
CA VAL A 16 -10.32 10.13 -0.88
C VAL A 16 -10.08 11.58 -0.43
N PRO A 17 -9.72 11.85 0.84
CA PRO A 17 -9.43 13.21 1.30
C PRO A 17 -8.18 13.78 0.61
N GLU A 18 -8.09 15.11 0.49
CA GLU A 18 -6.91 15.77 -0.07
C GLU A 18 -5.62 15.34 0.64
N GLY A 19 -4.58 15.06 -0.15
CA GLY A 19 -3.30 14.55 0.34
C GLY A 19 -3.23 13.03 0.53
N TRP A 20 -4.31 12.30 0.22
CA TRP A 20 -4.36 10.84 0.25
C TRP A 20 -4.60 10.27 -1.15
N GLU A 21 -4.17 9.03 -1.36
CA GLU A 21 -4.50 8.26 -2.56
C GLU A 21 -5.26 7.00 -2.17
N GLY A 22 -6.28 6.66 -2.96
CA GLY A 22 -7.06 5.45 -2.74
C GLY A 22 -6.23 4.20 -2.98
N CYS A 23 -6.24 3.25 -2.04
CA CYS A 23 -5.64 1.93 -2.21
C CYS A 23 -6.57 1.00 -3.04
N ASN A 24 -6.70 1.31 -4.33
CA ASN A 24 -7.58 0.63 -5.28
C ASN A 24 -6.82 -0.08 -6.42
N GLY A 25 -5.50 -0.28 -6.30
CA GLY A 25 -4.70 -0.89 -7.37
C GLY A 25 -4.33 0.04 -8.54
N GLN A 26 -4.60 1.35 -8.45
CA GLN A 26 -4.30 2.29 -9.54
C GLN A 26 -2.80 2.48 -9.77
N LEU A 27 -2.43 2.86 -11.00
CA LEU A 27 -1.09 3.29 -11.36
C LEU A 27 -0.93 4.79 -11.09
N LEU A 28 0.11 5.16 -10.36
CA LEU A 28 0.50 6.53 -10.07
C LEU A 28 1.82 6.87 -10.76
N ALA A 29 1.98 8.12 -11.16
CA ALA A 29 3.21 8.62 -11.75
C ALA A 29 4.29 8.79 -10.69
N ILE A 30 5.50 8.25 -10.92
CA ILE A 30 6.60 8.37 -9.95
C ILE A 30 6.97 9.83 -9.71
N ASN A 31 6.93 10.66 -10.77
CA ASN A 31 7.32 12.07 -10.69
C ASN A 31 6.49 12.87 -9.68
N ASP A 32 5.21 12.55 -9.53
CA ASP A 32 4.28 13.25 -8.64
C ASP A 32 4.28 12.64 -7.23
N TYR A 33 4.66 11.36 -7.08
CA TYR A 33 4.58 10.61 -5.81
C TYR A 33 5.93 9.97 -5.43
N GLN A 34 7.04 10.67 -5.63
CA GLN A 34 8.41 10.14 -5.43
C GLN A 34 8.64 9.59 -4.02
N ALA A 35 8.09 10.27 -3.01
CA ALA A 35 8.26 9.85 -1.62
C ALA A 35 7.44 8.59 -1.29
N LEU A 36 6.25 8.42 -1.87
CA LEU A 36 5.47 7.18 -1.75
C LEU A 36 6.15 6.03 -2.51
N PHE A 37 6.63 6.29 -3.73
CA PHE A 37 7.38 5.31 -4.53
C PHE A 37 8.63 4.83 -3.79
N SER A 38 9.36 5.72 -3.11
CA SER A 38 10.55 5.36 -2.32
C SER A 38 10.25 4.36 -1.19
N LEU A 39 8.99 4.28 -0.74
CA LEU A 39 8.58 3.41 0.36
C LEU A 39 8.02 2.08 -0.11
N ILE A 40 7.17 2.07 -1.14
CA ILE A 40 6.49 0.84 -1.59
C ILE A 40 7.06 0.25 -2.89
N GLY A 41 7.84 1.03 -3.64
CA GLY A 41 8.42 0.63 -4.93
C GLY A 41 7.35 0.15 -5.92
N VAL A 42 7.67 -0.90 -6.66
CA VAL A 42 6.75 -1.58 -7.60
C VAL A 42 6.09 -2.82 -6.99
N THR A 43 6.05 -2.93 -5.67
CA THR A 43 5.53 -4.13 -4.96
C THR A 43 4.13 -4.52 -5.41
N PHE A 44 3.31 -3.53 -5.79
CA PHE A 44 1.93 -3.76 -6.23
C PHE A 44 1.74 -3.66 -7.76
N GLY A 45 2.82 -3.44 -8.52
CA GLY A 45 2.81 -3.29 -9.98
C GLY A 45 3.43 -1.98 -10.48
N GLY A 46 3.29 -1.74 -11.79
CA GLY A 46 3.91 -0.63 -12.51
C GLY A 46 5.28 -0.98 -13.09
N ASN A 47 5.88 -0.03 -13.81
CA ASN A 47 7.13 -0.21 -14.54
C ASN A 47 8.38 0.25 -13.78
N GLY A 48 8.23 0.90 -12.63
CA GLY A 48 9.33 1.34 -11.77
C GLY A 48 10.22 2.44 -12.36
N THR A 49 9.83 2.98 -13.51
CA THR A 49 10.58 4.01 -14.24
C THR A 49 9.74 5.27 -14.44
N THR A 50 8.47 5.12 -14.79
CA THR A 50 7.52 6.24 -14.90
C THR A 50 6.31 6.08 -13.99
N ASN A 51 5.96 4.86 -13.60
CA ASN A 51 4.80 4.57 -12.77
C ASN A 51 5.03 3.41 -11.78
N PHE A 52 4.21 3.39 -10.75
CA PHE A 52 4.09 2.33 -9.76
C PHE A 52 2.61 2.16 -9.39
N ALA A 53 2.22 0.97 -8.95
CA ALA A 53 0.86 0.74 -8.49
C ALA A 53 0.76 0.84 -6.96
N VAL A 54 -0.39 1.30 -6.48
CA VAL A 54 -0.78 1.23 -5.06
C VAL A 54 -1.45 -0.11 -4.74
N PRO A 55 -1.57 -0.52 -3.47
CA PRO A 55 -2.28 -1.75 -3.12
C PRO A 55 -3.75 -1.69 -3.56
N ASP A 56 -4.35 -2.82 -3.92
CA ASP A 56 -5.81 -2.95 -4.01
C ASP A 56 -6.36 -3.56 -2.72
N LEU A 57 -6.93 -2.72 -1.86
CA LEU A 57 -7.56 -3.11 -0.60
C LEU A 57 -9.08 -3.31 -0.73
N ARG A 58 -9.67 -3.08 -1.91
CA ARG A 58 -11.14 -3.19 -2.11
C ARG A 58 -11.66 -4.63 -1.99
N ALA A 59 -10.78 -5.61 -2.10
CA ALA A 59 -11.12 -7.03 -2.00
C ALA A 59 -10.14 -7.81 -1.11
N ARG A 60 -9.36 -7.13 -0.26
CA ARG A 60 -8.36 -7.76 0.61
C ARG A 60 -8.57 -7.37 2.07
N LEU A 61 -8.72 -8.36 2.93
CA LEU A 61 -8.55 -8.18 4.38
C LEU A 61 -7.11 -7.74 4.63
N VAL A 62 -6.94 -6.61 5.33
CA VAL A 62 -5.63 -6.20 5.83
C VAL A 62 -5.23 -7.20 6.92
N VAL A 63 -4.31 -8.10 6.59
CA VAL A 63 -3.66 -8.98 7.56
C VAL A 63 -2.33 -8.32 7.93
N GLY A 64 -2.14 -7.98 9.20
CA GLY A 64 -0.83 -7.54 9.68
C GLY A 64 0.20 -8.63 9.43
N GLN A 65 1.38 -8.29 8.92
CA GLN A 65 2.48 -9.24 8.84
C GLN A 65 2.84 -9.68 10.27
N ALA A 66 2.40 -10.87 10.66
CA ALA A 66 2.97 -11.53 11.82
C ALA A 66 4.41 -11.91 11.46
N SER A 67 5.39 -11.29 12.11
CA SER A 67 6.82 -11.64 12.02
C SER A 67 7.17 -12.97 12.70
N THR A 68 6.16 -13.77 13.07
CA THR A 68 6.33 -15.10 13.66
C THR A 68 5.34 -16.06 13.01
N ALA A 69 5.87 -17.07 12.30
CA ALA A 69 5.09 -18.26 12.00
C ALA A 69 4.45 -18.78 13.30
N PRO A 70 3.18 -19.22 13.30
CA PRO A 70 2.59 -19.87 14.47
C PRO A 70 3.47 -21.05 14.88
N PRO A 71 3.91 -21.17 16.15
CA PRO A 71 4.57 -22.37 16.63
C PRO A 71 3.54 -23.49 16.57
N GLY A 72 3.62 -24.37 15.57
CA GLY A 72 2.68 -25.49 15.48
C GLY A 72 2.47 -26.12 14.10
N MET A 73 3.03 -25.59 13.01
CA MET A 73 3.04 -26.33 11.75
C MET A 73 4.21 -27.33 11.74
N THR A 74 4.13 -28.33 12.62
CA THR A 74 4.86 -29.58 12.44
C THR A 74 4.25 -30.31 11.25
N GLN A 75 5.01 -30.46 10.18
CA GLN A 75 4.69 -31.30 9.04
C GLN A 75 4.49 -32.74 9.54
N SER A 76 3.36 -33.36 9.22
CA SER A 76 3.11 -34.80 9.34
C SER A 76 2.51 -35.28 8.04
#